data_AF-A0A9Q0ZBM5-F1
#
_entry.id   AF-A0A9Q0ZBM5-F1
#
_cell.length_a   1.000
_cell.length_b   1.000
_cell.length_c   1.000
_cell.angle_alpha   90.00
_cell.angle_beta   90.00
_cell.angle_gamma   90.00
#
_symmetry.space_group_name_H-M   'P 1'
#
loop_
_entity.id
_entity.type
_entity.pdbx_description
1 polymer ?
#
loop_
_entity_poly.entity_id
_entity_poly.type
_entity_poly.pdbx_seq_one_letter_code
_entity_poly.pdbx_strand_id
1 'polypeptide(L)'
;MGLIRHPPPLESRVKNAATLGGFARGTATGGAPLAHLAIYKVCWAIPKQEKADGNTCFEEDMLAAIDDAIGDGVHVMSISIGTREPAPLIEDSIAIGAFHALQNNIVVACSAGNEGPAPSTLSNPSPWVITVGASSVDRAFFAPLVLGNGMEIKGQTVTPYKLDKAYPLVFASDVVASNVHKNLTSQCLANSLSPTKVKGKIVVCMRGSGTRVAKGMEVKRAGGFGFILGNSQANGNDVIVDAHVLPATSVGYNDALKILNYIRSTKDPMARIGLARTVIHYRPAPVMASFTSRGPNVIHPSILKPDVTAPGVNILAAWSGATAPSKLYEDKRLVKYNIISGTSMACPHVAAAAALLRAIHPEWSSAAIRSALMTTGKSRSSGIIAFQY
;
A
#
# COMPACT_ATOMS: atom_id res chain seq x y z
N MET A 1 -23.05 -21.89 -5.33
CA MET A 1 -24.12 -21.72 -6.33
C MET A 1 -25.13 -20.71 -5.79
N GLY A 2 -25.19 -19.52 -6.41
CA GLY A 2 -26.00 -18.39 -5.98
C GLY A 2 -25.91 -17.30 -7.05
N LEU A 3 -26.60 -17.52 -8.16
CA LEU A 3 -26.73 -16.57 -9.26
C LEU A 3 -27.64 -15.43 -8.82
N ILE A 4 -27.05 -14.33 -8.37
CA ILE A 4 -27.74 -13.05 -8.32
C ILE A 4 -27.33 -12.28 -9.58
N ARG A 5 -28.12 -12.44 -10.65
CA ARG A 5 -28.12 -11.50 -11.78
C ARG A 5 -28.76 -10.20 -11.30
N HIS A 6 -27.97 -9.31 -10.72
CA HIS A 6 -28.38 -7.92 -10.60
C HIS A 6 -28.30 -7.26 -11.99
N PRO A 7 -29.31 -6.47 -12.42
CA PRO A 7 -29.12 -5.57 -13.56
C PRO A 7 -27.94 -4.62 -13.26
N PRO A 8 -27.20 -4.14 -14.28
CA PRO A 8 -26.04 -3.29 -14.05
C PRO A 8 -26.49 -2.07 -13.22
N PRO A 9 -25.82 -1.76 -12.09
CA PRO A 9 -26.13 -0.52 -11.41
C PRO A 9 -25.75 0.62 -12.36
N LEU A 10 -26.75 1.44 -12.69
CA LEU A 10 -26.64 2.64 -13.53
C LEU A 10 -25.69 3.71 -12.96
N GLU A 11 -24.95 3.45 -11.88
CA GLU A 11 -23.91 4.34 -11.37
C GLU A 11 -22.68 3.54 -10.88
N SER A 12 -21.75 3.23 -11.79
CA SER A 12 -20.39 2.76 -11.45
C SER A 12 -19.53 3.81 -10.73
N ARG A 13 -20.05 5.04 -10.64
CA ARG A 13 -19.41 6.21 -10.04
C ARG A 13 -20.09 6.54 -8.72
N VAL A 14 -19.32 6.58 -7.65
CA VAL A 14 -19.87 6.86 -6.31
C VAL A 14 -19.45 8.26 -5.87
N LYS A 15 -20.42 9.17 -5.82
CA LYS A 15 -20.21 10.56 -5.34
C LYS A 15 -19.89 10.57 -3.84
N ASN A 16 -19.15 11.58 -3.41
CA ASN A 16 -18.78 11.82 -2.01
C ASN A 16 -18.00 10.66 -1.35
N ALA A 17 -17.30 9.85 -2.14
CA ALA A 17 -16.38 8.85 -1.63
C ALA A 17 -15.22 9.53 -0.91
N ALA A 18 -14.96 9.12 0.33
CA ALA A 18 -13.87 9.60 1.17
C ALA A 18 -13.54 8.57 2.23
N THR A 19 -12.31 8.55 2.73
CA THR A 19 -11.96 7.77 3.92
C THR A 19 -12.27 8.57 5.20
N LEU A 20 -11.91 8.00 6.36
CA LEU A 20 -12.02 8.61 7.67
C LEU A 20 -11.59 10.09 7.66
N GLY A 21 -12.37 10.99 8.24
CA GLY A 21 -12.05 12.43 8.26
C GLY A 21 -12.33 13.20 6.97
N GLY A 22 -12.86 12.55 5.92
CA GLY A 22 -13.15 13.21 4.65
C GLY A 22 -11.94 13.35 3.72
N PHE A 23 -10.84 12.63 3.99
CA PHE A 23 -9.68 12.64 3.10
C PHE A 23 -10.00 12.06 1.73
N ALA A 24 -9.41 12.67 0.70
CA ALA A 24 -9.60 12.33 -0.71
C ALA A 24 -11.07 12.37 -1.17
N ARG A 25 -11.88 13.24 -0.55
CA ARG A 25 -13.29 13.41 -0.92
C ARG A 25 -13.43 13.70 -2.42
N GLY A 26 -14.24 12.91 -3.11
CA GLY A 26 -14.52 13.08 -4.52
C GLY A 26 -15.53 12.06 -5.05
N THR A 27 -15.51 11.83 -6.35
CA THR A 27 -16.26 10.74 -6.99
C THR A 27 -15.32 9.58 -7.23
N ALA A 28 -15.58 8.43 -6.61
CA ALA A 28 -14.81 7.21 -6.84
C ALA A 28 -15.33 6.46 -8.07
N THR A 29 -14.42 5.97 -8.90
CA THR A 29 -14.71 5.13 -10.08
C THR A 29 -13.54 4.18 -10.33
N GLY A 30 -13.83 2.99 -10.85
CA GLY A 30 -12.80 2.14 -11.45
C GLY A 30 -12.29 2.70 -12.79
N GLY A 31 -11.16 2.20 -13.28
CA GLY A 31 -10.59 2.61 -14.56
C GLY A 31 -11.43 2.17 -15.77
N ALA A 32 -12.14 1.05 -15.67
CA ALA A 32 -13.08 0.54 -16.67
C ALA A 32 -14.48 0.42 -16.06
N PRO A 33 -15.21 1.54 -15.87
CA PRO A 33 -16.44 1.59 -15.08
C PRO A 33 -17.61 0.74 -15.60
N LEU A 34 -17.60 0.39 -16.88
CA LEU A 34 -18.65 -0.41 -17.53
C LEU A 34 -18.24 -1.89 -17.70
N ALA A 35 -17.03 -2.28 -17.27
CA ALA A 35 -16.61 -3.67 -17.32
C ALA A 35 -17.39 -4.50 -16.28
N HIS A 36 -17.76 -5.72 -16.66
CA HIS A 36 -18.29 -6.70 -15.73
C HIS A 36 -17.17 -7.25 -14.83
N LEU A 37 -17.50 -7.58 -13.58
CA LEU A 37 -16.57 -8.18 -12.63
C LEU A 37 -16.99 -9.62 -12.33
N ALA A 38 -16.05 -10.55 -12.51
CA ALA A 38 -16.12 -11.90 -11.97
C ALA A 38 -15.12 -12.02 -10.80
N ILE A 39 -15.58 -12.48 -9.64
CA ILE A 39 -14.80 -12.47 -8.41
C ILE A 39 -14.51 -13.90 -7.97
N TYR A 40 -13.24 -14.29 -8.02
CA TYR A 40 -12.74 -15.58 -7.57
C TYR A 40 -11.95 -15.38 -6.27
N LYS A 41 -12.45 -15.95 -5.17
CA LYS A 41 -11.85 -15.78 -3.84
C LYS A 41 -10.88 -16.91 -3.55
N VAL A 42 -9.59 -16.59 -3.53
CA VAL A 42 -8.49 -17.56 -3.34
C VAL A 42 -7.64 -17.29 -2.09
N CYS A 43 -7.90 -16.16 -1.41
CA CYS A 43 -7.18 -15.77 -0.21
C CYS A 43 -8.11 -15.81 1.02
N TRP A 44 -7.55 -16.31 2.11
CA TRP A 44 -8.26 -16.61 3.34
C TRP A 44 -7.55 -16.00 4.55
N ALA A 45 -8.32 -15.76 5.61
CA ALA A 45 -7.75 -15.34 6.88
C ALA A 45 -6.86 -16.46 7.43
N ILE A 46 -5.69 -16.08 7.97
CA ILE A 46 -4.80 -17.06 8.61
C ILE A 46 -5.39 -17.40 9.99
N PRO A 47 -5.60 -18.69 10.31
CA PRO A 47 -6.14 -19.08 11.61
C PRO A 47 -5.26 -18.56 12.76
N LYS A 48 -5.91 -18.02 13.81
CA LYS A 48 -5.25 -17.50 15.02
C LYS A 48 -4.31 -16.31 14.80
N GLN A 49 -4.40 -15.61 13.67
CA GLN A 49 -3.68 -14.36 13.42
C GLN A 49 -4.65 -13.18 13.22
N GLU A 50 -4.17 -11.96 13.45
CA GLU A 50 -4.98 -10.78 13.18
C GLU A 50 -5.09 -10.54 11.67
N LYS A 51 -6.19 -9.91 11.23
CA LYS A 51 -6.36 -9.51 9.82
C LYS A 51 -5.28 -8.52 9.36
N ALA A 52 -4.63 -7.83 10.29
CA ALA A 52 -3.51 -6.93 10.03
C ALA A 52 -2.22 -7.67 9.64
N ASP A 53 -2.08 -8.95 10.05
CA ASP A 53 -0.89 -9.75 9.79
C ASP A 53 -0.87 -10.34 8.38
N GLY A 54 -2.04 -10.42 7.74
CA GLY A 54 -2.18 -10.78 6.33
C GLY A 54 -3.23 -11.85 6.08
N ASN A 55 -3.14 -12.45 4.91
CA ASN A 55 -3.96 -13.56 4.45
C ASN A 55 -3.02 -14.63 3.88
N THR A 56 -3.51 -15.86 3.81
CA THR A 56 -2.88 -16.93 3.02
C THR A 56 -3.66 -17.11 1.73
N CYS A 57 -2.99 -17.43 0.63
CA CYS A 57 -3.61 -17.77 -0.65
C CYS A 57 -2.99 -19.09 -1.09
N PHE A 58 -3.79 -20.16 -1.15
CA PHE A 58 -3.30 -21.50 -1.45
C PHE A 58 -3.09 -21.66 -2.96
N GLU A 59 -2.07 -22.41 -3.37
CA GLU A 59 -1.72 -22.58 -4.78
C GLU A 59 -2.82 -23.34 -5.53
N GLU A 60 -3.43 -24.33 -4.90
CA GLU A 60 -4.56 -25.08 -5.41
C GLU A 60 -5.80 -24.20 -5.64
N ASP A 61 -6.10 -23.29 -4.70
CA ASP A 61 -7.21 -22.35 -4.83
C ASP A 61 -6.94 -21.35 -5.97
N MET A 62 -5.70 -20.86 -6.07
CA MET A 62 -5.30 -19.95 -7.14
C MET A 62 -5.38 -20.61 -8.52
N LEU A 63 -4.88 -21.83 -8.65
CA LEU A 63 -4.92 -22.56 -9.92
C LEU A 63 -6.36 -22.89 -10.34
N ALA A 64 -7.18 -23.39 -9.42
CA ALA A 64 -8.60 -23.68 -9.69
C ALA A 64 -9.38 -22.42 -10.11
N ALA A 65 -9.15 -21.28 -9.43
CA ALA A 65 -9.78 -20.02 -9.80
C ALA A 65 -9.35 -19.50 -11.17
N ILE A 66 -8.09 -19.67 -11.55
CA ILE A 66 -7.61 -19.28 -12.88
C ILE A 66 -8.24 -20.18 -13.94
N ASP A 67 -8.33 -21.48 -13.70
CA ASP A 67 -8.99 -22.44 -14.60
C ASP A 67 -10.48 -22.11 -14.80
N ASP A 68 -11.22 -21.90 -13.71
CA ASP A 68 -12.63 -21.47 -13.75
C ASP A 68 -12.78 -20.14 -14.51
N ALA A 69 -11.90 -19.16 -14.27
CA ALA A 69 -11.94 -17.88 -14.96
C ALA A 69 -11.69 -18.00 -16.46
N ILE A 70 -10.82 -18.92 -16.89
CA ILE A 70 -10.64 -19.25 -18.31
C ILE A 70 -11.94 -19.86 -18.88
N GLY A 71 -12.51 -20.85 -18.19
CA GLY A 71 -13.75 -21.52 -18.60
C GLY A 71 -14.96 -20.60 -18.68
N ASP A 72 -15.04 -19.61 -17.77
CA ASP A 72 -16.07 -18.57 -17.76
C ASP A 72 -15.88 -17.51 -18.86
N GLY A 73 -14.75 -17.53 -19.58
CA GLY A 73 -14.49 -16.62 -20.70
C GLY A 73 -14.13 -15.19 -20.29
N VAL A 74 -13.40 -15.01 -19.18
CA VAL A 74 -12.94 -13.66 -18.80
C VAL A 74 -11.96 -13.10 -19.84
N HIS A 75 -11.96 -11.77 -20.02
CA HIS A 75 -11.06 -11.11 -20.98
C HIS A 75 -9.71 -10.69 -20.36
N VAL A 76 -9.74 -10.33 -19.08
CA VAL A 76 -8.59 -9.82 -18.33
C VAL A 76 -8.65 -10.34 -16.90
N MET A 77 -7.51 -10.82 -16.39
CA MET A 77 -7.33 -11.21 -15.00
C MET A 77 -6.46 -10.19 -14.27
N SER A 78 -6.89 -9.78 -13.07
CA SER A 78 -6.18 -8.85 -12.19
C SER A 78 -5.77 -9.56 -10.90
N ILE A 79 -4.54 -10.07 -10.85
CA ILE A 79 -4.05 -10.92 -9.75
C ILE A 79 -3.09 -10.09 -8.88
N SER A 80 -3.60 -9.59 -7.75
CA SER A 80 -2.81 -8.79 -6.81
C SER A 80 -2.16 -9.64 -5.72
N ILE A 81 -1.62 -10.79 -6.13
CA ILE A 81 -1.06 -11.86 -5.30
C ILE A 81 0.33 -12.22 -5.87
N GLY A 82 1.22 -12.72 -5.03
CA GLY A 82 2.52 -13.24 -5.41
C GLY A 82 3.26 -13.81 -4.22
N THR A 83 4.30 -14.58 -4.48
CA THR A 83 5.16 -15.20 -3.48
C THR A 83 6.37 -14.31 -3.17
N ARG A 84 6.95 -14.42 -1.96
CA ARG A 84 8.16 -13.67 -1.62
C ARG A 84 9.39 -14.17 -2.36
N GLU A 85 9.44 -15.47 -2.60
CA GLU A 85 10.51 -16.16 -3.30
C GLU A 85 9.88 -16.82 -4.53
N PRO A 86 10.11 -16.28 -5.74
CA PRO A 86 9.58 -16.89 -6.95
C PRO A 86 10.13 -18.30 -7.14
N ALA A 87 9.25 -19.27 -7.29
CA ALA A 87 9.60 -20.63 -7.66
C ALA A 87 9.93 -20.71 -9.16
N PRO A 88 10.57 -21.81 -9.62
CA PRO A 88 10.63 -22.12 -11.06
C PRO A 88 9.23 -22.04 -11.70
N LEU A 89 9.14 -21.58 -12.96
CA LEU A 89 7.84 -21.30 -13.62
C LEU A 89 6.92 -22.54 -13.72
N ILE A 90 7.48 -23.74 -13.67
CA ILE A 90 6.74 -25.01 -13.72
C ILE A 90 6.17 -25.45 -12.37
N GLU A 91 6.55 -24.77 -11.29
CA GLU A 91 6.09 -25.00 -9.92
C GLU A 91 5.21 -23.84 -9.42
N ASP A 92 5.26 -22.67 -10.08
CA ASP A 92 4.46 -21.51 -9.71
C ASP A 92 3.05 -21.58 -10.31
N SER A 93 2.05 -21.77 -9.45
CA SER A 93 0.63 -21.88 -9.85
C SER A 93 0.10 -20.66 -10.63
N ILE A 94 0.55 -19.44 -10.31
CA ILE A 94 0.18 -18.23 -11.05
C ILE A 94 0.81 -18.27 -12.44
N ALA A 95 2.06 -18.69 -12.56
CA ALA A 95 2.76 -18.82 -13.84
C ALA A 95 2.08 -19.86 -14.74
N ILE A 96 1.79 -21.05 -14.22
CA ILE A 96 1.10 -22.12 -14.94
C ILE A 96 -0.28 -21.65 -15.40
N GLY A 97 -1.12 -21.16 -14.48
CA GLY A 97 -2.45 -20.68 -14.81
C GLY A 97 -2.42 -19.52 -15.82
N ALA A 98 -1.51 -18.56 -15.65
CA ALA A 98 -1.37 -17.43 -16.57
C ALA A 98 -0.87 -17.86 -17.96
N PHE A 99 -0.13 -18.97 -18.08
CA PHE A 99 0.26 -19.52 -19.37
C PHE A 99 -0.96 -20.07 -20.12
N HIS A 100 -1.83 -20.81 -19.43
CA HIS A 100 -3.10 -21.28 -20.02
C HIS A 100 -4.05 -20.13 -20.35
N ALA A 101 -4.07 -19.07 -19.54
CA ALA A 101 -4.81 -17.85 -19.84
C ALA A 101 -4.29 -17.17 -21.12
N LEU A 102 -2.95 -17.10 -21.30
CA LEU A 102 -2.33 -16.60 -22.53
C LEU A 102 -2.76 -17.42 -23.76
N GLN A 103 -2.78 -18.76 -23.66
CA GLN A 103 -3.23 -19.64 -24.76
C GLN A 103 -4.68 -19.38 -25.17
N ASN A 104 -5.52 -18.90 -24.25
CA ASN A 104 -6.91 -18.50 -24.49
C ASN A 104 -7.06 -17.00 -24.78
N ASN A 105 -5.96 -16.31 -25.12
CA ASN A 105 -5.93 -14.88 -25.42
C ASN A 105 -6.47 -13.97 -24.30
N ILE A 106 -6.24 -14.35 -23.04
CA ILE A 106 -6.63 -13.57 -21.86
C ILE A 106 -5.42 -12.76 -21.37
N VAL A 107 -5.62 -11.49 -21.04
CA VAL A 107 -4.55 -10.64 -20.49
C VAL A 107 -4.45 -10.88 -18.98
N VAL A 108 -3.26 -11.19 -18.47
CA VAL A 108 -3.02 -11.35 -17.03
C VAL A 108 -2.11 -10.23 -16.52
N ALA A 109 -2.61 -9.43 -15.57
CA ALA A 109 -1.82 -8.46 -14.84
C ALA A 109 -1.58 -8.96 -13.42
N CYS A 110 -0.31 -8.95 -12.98
CA CYS A 110 0.07 -9.30 -11.62
C CYS A 110 0.85 -8.18 -10.93
N SER A 111 0.69 -8.06 -9.62
CA SER A 111 1.48 -7.13 -8.80
C SER A 111 2.95 -7.55 -8.72
N ALA A 112 3.90 -6.60 -8.78
CA ALA A 112 5.33 -6.92 -8.70
C ALA A 112 5.79 -7.42 -7.32
N GLY A 113 5.05 -7.14 -6.25
CA GLY A 113 5.49 -7.40 -4.86
C GLY A 113 5.83 -6.11 -4.11
N ASN A 114 5.97 -6.20 -2.79
CA ASN A 114 6.18 -5.05 -1.89
C ASN A 114 7.46 -5.18 -1.04
N GLU A 115 8.43 -5.97 -1.50
CA GLU A 115 9.67 -6.30 -0.77
C GLU A 115 10.89 -5.50 -1.27
N GLY A 116 10.66 -4.43 -2.04
CA GLY A 116 11.70 -3.47 -2.42
C GLY A 116 12.28 -2.70 -1.23
N PRO A 117 13.38 -1.93 -1.43
CA PRO A 117 13.93 -1.51 -2.73
C PRO A 117 15.10 -2.34 -3.24
N ALA A 118 15.49 -3.41 -2.52
CA ALA A 118 16.61 -4.25 -2.91
C ALA A 118 16.38 -4.87 -4.30
N PRO A 119 17.45 -5.10 -5.10
CA PRO A 119 17.34 -5.79 -6.38
C PRO A 119 16.78 -7.21 -6.20
N SER A 120 16.19 -7.76 -7.26
CA SER A 120 15.74 -9.17 -7.31
C SER A 120 14.69 -9.54 -6.26
N THR A 121 13.74 -8.64 -6.01
CA THR A 121 12.69 -8.79 -4.97
C THR A 121 11.29 -9.02 -5.54
N LEU A 122 11.14 -9.09 -6.87
CA LEU A 122 9.83 -9.23 -7.51
C LEU A 122 9.27 -10.64 -7.42
N SER A 123 7.94 -10.73 -7.27
CA SER A 123 7.20 -11.97 -7.02
C SER A 123 6.72 -12.68 -8.28
N ASN A 124 6.40 -11.92 -9.34
CA ASN A 124 5.74 -12.44 -10.54
C ASN A 124 6.66 -12.27 -11.77
N PRO A 125 7.64 -13.18 -12.00
CA PRO A 125 8.64 -13.04 -13.05
C PRO A 125 8.18 -13.51 -14.44
N SER A 126 7.03 -14.18 -14.54
CA SER A 126 6.64 -14.92 -15.75
C SER A 126 6.64 -14.05 -17.02
N PRO A 127 7.27 -14.51 -18.12
CA PRO A 127 7.36 -13.75 -19.35
C PRO A 127 6.04 -13.44 -20.02
N TRP A 128 4.93 -14.11 -19.69
CA TRP A 128 3.60 -13.92 -20.29
C TRP A 128 2.65 -13.06 -19.45
N VAL A 129 3.05 -12.67 -18.25
CA VAL A 129 2.28 -11.82 -17.33
C VAL A 129 2.72 -10.36 -17.48
N ILE A 130 1.80 -9.41 -17.29
CA ILE A 130 2.13 -7.99 -17.09
C ILE A 130 2.43 -7.76 -15.60
N THR A 131 3.69 -7.61 -15.24
CA THR A 131 4.13 -7.40 -13.85
C THR A 131 4.17 -5.91 -13.54
N VAL A 132 3.38 -5.48 -12.56
CA VAL A 132 3.08 -4.06 -12.31
C VAL A 132 3.74 -3.55 -11.03
N GLY A 133 4.64 -2.58 -11.19
CA GLY A 133 5.22 -1.81 -10.08
C GLY A 133 4.30 -0.69 -9.59
N ALA A 134 4.59 -0.16 -8.40
CA ALA A 134 3.82 0.90 -7.76
C ALA A 134 4.53 2.25 -7.83
N SER A 135 3.78 3.30 -8.15
CA SER A 135 4.22 4.69 -8.07
C SER A 135 3.20 5.60 -7.38
N SER A 136 3.67 6.76 -6.94
CA SER A 136 2.84 7.80 -6.34
C SER A 136 2.04 8.59 -7.38
N VAL A 137 0.96 9.21 -6.90
CA VAL A 137 0.19 10.23 -7.63
C VAL A 137 0.53 11.62 -7.10
N ASP A 138 0.05 12.68 -7.75
CA ASP A 138 0.24 14.07 -7.33
C ASP A 138 -0.70 14.49 -6.17
N ARG A 139 -1.13 13.53 -5.35
CA ARG A 139 -1.94 13.76 -4.16
C ARG A 139 -1.15 13.35 -2.91
N ALA A 140 -1.14 14.23 -1.93
CA ALA A 140 -0.55 14.00 -0.61
C ALA A 140 -1.56 14.28 0.50
N PHE A 141 -1.32 13.72 1.68
CA PHE A 141 -2.14 13.96 2.87
C PHE A 141 -1.32 14.70 3.92
N PHE A 142 -1.13 15.99 3.69
CA PHE A 142 -0.22 16.82 4.47
C PHE A 142 -0.70 16.97 5.92
N ALA A 143 0.18 16.70 6.87
CA ALA A 143 -0.04 16.81 8.30
C ALA A 143 1.17 17.51 8.95
N PRO A 144 1.08 18.82 9.28
CA PRO A 144 2.22 19.56 9.78
C PRO A 144 2.57 19.09 11.20
N LEU A 145 3.86 18.85 11.44
CA LEU A 145 4.42 18.63 12.77
C LEU A 145 5.24 19.86 13.16
N VAL A 146 4.78 20.60 14.16
CA VAL A 146 5.49 21.78 14.65
C VAL A 146 6.27 21.40 15.91
N LEU A 147 7.58 21.56 15.87
CA LEU A 147 8.47 21.32 17.01
C LEU A 147 8.56 22.57 17.89
N GLY A 148 8.96 22.42 19.15
CA GLY A 148 9.05 23.51 20.12
C GLY A 148 10.06 24.60 19.76
N ASN A 149 11.01 24.31 18.87
CA ASN A 149 11.94 25.31 18.30
C ASN A 149 11.37 26.07 17.07
N GLY A 150 10.08 25.86 16.74
CA GLY A 150 9.42 26.49 15.60
C GLY A 150 9.63 25.78 14.27
N MET A 151 10.46 24.73 14.20
CA MET A 151 10.64 23.97 12.96
C MET A 151 9.35 23.23 12.59
N GLU A 152 8.87 23.44 11.37
CA GLU A 152 7.73 22.71 10.80
C GLU A 152 8.22 21.58 9.89
N ILE A 153 7.86 20.35 10.25
CA ILE A 153 8.13 19.15 9.47
C ILE A 153 6.89 18.78 8.66
N LYS A 154 7.09 18.47 7.37
CA LYS A 154 6.04 18.12 6.42
C LYS A 154 5.66 16.65 6.52
N GLY A 155 4.97 16.28 7.59
CA GLY A 155 4.46 14.93 7.78
C GLY A 155 3.24 14.61 6.90
N GLN A 156 2.86 13.34 6.86
CA GLN A 156 1.65 12.89 6.19
C GLN A 156 0.85 11.87 6.99
N THR A 157 -0.48 11.92 6.92
CA THR A 157 -1.39 10.96 7.57
C THR A 157 -2.80 11.02 6.99
N VAL A 158 -3.56 9.93 7.12
CA VAL A 158 -5.02 9.91 6.89
C VAL A 158 -5.78 9.75 8.20
N THR A 159 -5.14 10.14 9.30
CA THR A 159 -5.73 10.18 10.64
C THR A 159 -6.35 11.56 10.88
N PRO A 160 -7.65 11.65 11.22
CA PRO A 160 -8.34 12.95 11.35
C PRO A 160 -8.06 13.67 12.66
N TYR A 161 -7.30 13.06 13.57
CA TYR A 161 -7.06 13.59 14.91
C TYR A 161 -5.86 14.53 14.92
N LYS A 162 -5.98 15.64 15.64
CA LYS A 162 -4.93 16.65 15.86
C LYS A 162 -4.63 16.80 17.36
N LEU A 163 -3.56 17.53 17.66
CA LEU A 163 -3.26 18.01 19.01
C LEU A 163 -3.46 19.53 19.05
N ASP A 164 -4.26 20.00 20.02
CA ASP A 164 -4.59 21.43 20.17
C ASP A 164 -3.43 22.26 20.73
N LYS A 165 -2.55 21.62 21.49
CA LYS A 165 -1.36 22.23 22.10
C LYS A 165 -0.14 21.34 21.92
N ALA A 166 1.03 21.87 22.25
CA ALA A 166 2.26 21.11 22.26
C ALA A 166 2.32 20.18 23.49
N TYR A 167 2.94 19.02 23.30
CA TYR A 167 3.19 18.01 24.35
C TYR A 167 4.64 17.56 24.33
N PRO A 168 5.17 17.01 25.43
CA PRO A 168 6.52 16.49 25.48
C PRO A 168 6.73 15.42 24.40
N LEU A 169 7.87 15.50 23.72
CA LEU A 169 8.25 14.65 22.60
C LEU A 169 9.39 13.72 23.04
N VAL A 170 9.22 12.41 22.86
CA VAL A 170 10.24 11.43 23.24
C VAL A 170 10.55 10.51 22.08
N PHE A 171 11.79 10.03 22.02
CA PHE A 171 12.16 8.92 21.15
C PHE A 171 11.87 7.59 21.84
N ALA A 172 11.31 6.64 21.11
CA ALA A 172 10.90 5.35 21.64
C ALA A 172 12.00 4.63 22.44
N SER A 173 13.24 4.67 21.96
CA SER A 173 14.37 3.99 22.61
C SER A 173 14.66 4.49 24.03
N ASP A 174 14.25 5.71 24.39
CA ASP A 174 14.48 6.29 25.71
C ASP A 174 13.38 5.91 26.72
N VAL A 175 12.26 5.37 26.23
CA VAL A 175 11.04 5.11 27.01
C VAL A 175 10.56 3.66 26.93
N VAL A 176 11.43 2.75 26.50
CA VAL A 176 11.15 1.31 26.48
C VAL A 176 11.08 0.68 27.88
N ALA A 177 10.39 -0.46 27.95
CA ALA A 177 10.44 -1.38 29.08
C ALA A 177 11.81 -2.11 29.15
N SER A 178 12.16 -2.63 30.33
CA SER A 178 13.51 -3.15 30.61
C SER A 178 13.90 -4.41 29.82
N ASN A 179 12.92 -5.14 29.26
CA ASN A 179 13.09 -6.43 28.60
C ASN A 179 13.12 -6.35 27.05
N VAL A 180 13.24 -5.15 26.48
CA VAL A 180 13.23 -4.96 25.02
C VAL A 180 14.64 -5.09 24.45
N HIS A 181 14.81 -5.97 23.46
CA HIS A 181 16.09 -6.10 22.74
C HIS A 181 16.51 -4.79 22.08
N LYS A 182 17.81 -4.46 22.15
CA LYS A 182 18.39 -3.18 21.68
C LYS A 182 17.98 -2.81 20.25
N ASN A 183 17.95 -3.77 19.34
CA ASN A 183 17.57 -3.59 17.93
C ASN A 183 16.07 -3.29 17.68
N LEU A 184 15.21 -3.49 18.69
CA LEU A 184 13.76 -3.26 18.60
C LEU A 184 13.31 -2.01 19.37
N THR A 185 14.21 -1.37 20.13
CA THR A 185 13.85 -0.30 21.07
C THR A 185 13.21 0.92 20.40
N SER A 186 13.59 1.21 19.16
CA SER A 186 13.06 2.35 18.42
C SER A 186 11.70 2.08 17.78
N GLN A 187 11.21 0.84 17.82
CA GLN A 187 10.18 0.37 16.91
C GLN A 187 8.77 0.35 17.51
N CYS A 188 8.59 0.57 18.80
CA CYS A 188 7.27 0.57 19.47
C CYS A 188 6.46 -0.70 19.18
N LEU A 189 7.08 -1.86 19.35
CA LEU A 189 6.38 -3.15 19.21
C LEU A 189 5.44 -3.39 20.39
N ALA A 190 4.53 -4.35 20.25
CA ALA A 190 3.58 -4.68 21.31
C ALA A 190 4.29 -4.89 22.66
N ASN A 191 3.81 -4.20 23.71
CA ASN A 191 4.33 -4.22 25.06
C ASN A 191 5.79 -3.74 25.22
N SER A 192 6.38 -3.08 24.20
CA SER A 192 7.76 -2.60 24.28
C SER A 192 7.90 -1.28 25.03
N LEU A 193 6.83 -0.48 25.14
CA LEU A 193 6.89 0.84 25.77
C LEU A 193 6.50 0.81 27.24
N SER A 194 7.23 1.56 28.06
CA SER A 194 6.93 1.74 29.49
C SER A 194 5.79 2.75 29.67
N PRO A 195 4.63 2.36 30.25
CA PRO A 195 3.51 3.28 30.42
C PRO A 195 3.84 4.50 31.28
N THR A 196 4.66 4.33 32.33
CA THR A 196 5.06 5.43 33.22
C THR A 196 5.94 6.46 32.52
N LYS A 197 6.76 6.02 31.54
CA LYS A 197 7.64 6.92 30.78
C LYS A 197 6.94 7.58 29.59
N VAL A 198 5.88 6.98 29.05
CA VAL A 198 5.17 7.42 27.83
C VAL A 198 3.93 8.28 28.13
N LYS A 199 3.28 8.09 29.28
CA LYS A 199 2.03 8.77 29.62
C LYS A 199 2.09 10.29 29.36
N GLY A 200 1.16 10.77 28.53
CA GLY A 200 1.02 12.20 28.21
C GLY A 200 2.01 12.77 27.19
N LYS A 201 2.79 11.92 26.49
CA LYS A 201 3.82 12.33 25.55
C LYS A 201 3.50 11.96 24.10
N ILE A 202 4.17 12.61 23.16
CA ILE A 202 4.24 12.22 21.75
C ILE A 202 5.46 11.31 21.59
N VAL A 203 5.28 10.14 20.97
CA VAL A 203 6.37 9.17 20.80
C VAL A 203 6.78 9.09 19.33
N VAL A 204 8.08 9.28 19.08
CA VAL A 204 8.70 9.00 17.78
C VAL A 204 9.15 7.55 17.74
N CYS A 205 8.61 6.78 16.81
CA CYS A 205 8.99 5.40 16.54
C CYS A 205 9.55 5.28 15.12
N MET A 206 10.48 4.37 14.90
CA MET A 206 11.04 4.06 13.58
C MET A 206 10.30 2.88 12.93
N ARG A 207 10.16 2.97 11.61
CA ARG A 207 9.70 1.87 10.77
C ARG A 207 10.69 0.69 10.87
N GLY A 208 10.15 -0.53 10.85
CA GLY A 208 10.86 -1.78 11.04
C GLY A 208 9.87 -2.94 11.14
N SER A 209 10.16 -3.90 12.01
CA SER A 209 9.29 -5.03 12.36
C SER A 209 7.90 -4.60 12.83
N GLY A 210 6.91 -5.48 12.65
CA GLY A 210 5.51 -5.21 13.01
C GLY A 210 4.83 -4.19 12.10
N THR A 211 3.50 -4.10 12.20
CA THR A 211 2.73 -3.19 11.33
C THR A 211 2.84 -1.74 11.80
N ARG A 212 2.77 -0.80 10.85
CA ARG A 212 2.86 0.65 11.13
C ARG A 212 1.76 1.12 12.10
N VAL A 213 0.55 0.58 11.96
CA VAL A 213 -0.58 0.96 12.81
C VAL A 213 -0.50 0.34 14.21
N ALA A 214 0.00 -0.90 14.33
CA ALA A 214 0.21 -1.54 15.64
C ALA A 214 1.19 -0.76 16.52
N LYS A 215 2.19 -0.10 15.91
CA LYS A 215 3.10 0.81 16.64
C LYS A 215 2.36 1.98 17.28
N GLY A 216 1.40 2.56 16.55
CA GLY A 216 0.51 3.59 17.10
C GLY A 216 -0.41 3.06 18.19
N MET A 217 -0.91 1.82 18.06
CA MET A 217 -1.68 1.15 19.12
C MET A 217 -0.85 0.96 20.40
N GLU A 218 0.41 0.57 20.28
CA GLU A 218 1.31 0.43 21.43
C GLU A 218 1.52 1.77 22.14
N VAL A 219 1.73 2.86 21.39
CA VAL A 219 1.85 4.20 21.96
C VAL A 219 0.56 4.58 22.71
N LYS A 220 -0.61 4.28 22.14
CA LYS A 220 -1.89 4.50 22.79
C LYS A 220 -2.03 3.67 24.07
N ARG A 221 -1.68 2.38 24.04
CA ARG A 221 -1.69 1.47 25.21
C ARG A 221 -0.81 1.99 26.35
N ALA A 222 0.37 2.51 26.02
CA ALA A 222 1.30 3.09 26.99
C ALA A 222 0.89 4.51 27.46
N GLY A 223 -0.27 5.04 27.03
CA GLY A 223 -0.80 6.32 27.48
C GLY A 223 -0.26 7.55 26.73
N GLY A 224 0.33 7.35 25.55
CA GLY A 224 0.83 8.43 24.69
C GLY A 224 -0.30 9.22 24.04
N PHE A 225 -0.08 10.52 23.84
CA PHE A 225 -1.05 11.43 23.21
C PHE A 225 -0.86 11.58 21.70
N GLY A 226 0.32 11.26 21.19
CA GLY A 226 0.58 11.32 19.76
C GLY A 226 1.66 10.35 19.32
N PHE A 227 1.65 10.04 18.04
CA PHE A 227 2.54 9.07 17.41
C PHE A 227 3.20 9.67 16.17
N ILE A 228 4.52 9.58 16.09
CA ILE A 228 5.26 9.95 14.88
C ILE A 228 5.97 8.72 14.36
N LEU A 229 5.70 8.33 13.11
CA LEU A 229 6.41 7.25 12.45
C LEU A 229 7.50 7.82 11.54
N GLY A 230 8.76 7.66 11.93
CA GLY A 230 9.90 7.93 11.07
C GLY A 230 10.22 6.74 10.17
N ASN A 231 10.41 6.98 8.88
CA ASN A 231 10.90 5.94 7.97
C ASN A 231 12.31 5.46 8.34
N SER A 232 12.61 4.21 7.97
CA SER A 232 13.98 3.68 7.99
C SER A 232 14.80 4.24 6.81
N GLN A 233 16.12 4.12 6.89
CA GLN A 233 17.00 4.50 5.77
C GLN A 233 16.65 3.74 4.49
N ALA A 234 16.33 2.45 4.59
CA ALA A 234 15.95 1.61 3.45
C ALA A 234 14.65 2.09 2.76
N ASN A 235 13.73 2.73 3.50
CA ASN A 235 12.51 3.29 2.92
C ASN A 235 12.68 4.74 2.43
N GLY A 236 13.79 5.39 2.80
CA GLY A 236 14.08 6.76 2.40
C GLY A 236 12.96 7.75 2.75
N ASN A 237 12.67 8.66 1.83
CA ASN A 237 11.70 9.75 2.04
C ASN A 237 10.29 9.46 1.48
N ASP A 238 10.03 8.22 1.05
CA ASP A 238 8.72 7.82 0.55
C ASP A 238 7.72 7.54 1.68
N VAL A 239 6.66 8.35 1.80
CA VAL A 239 5.72 8.28 2.93
C VAL A 239 4.41 7.60 2.52
N ILE A 240 4.16 6.45 3.14
CA ILE A 240 2.86 5.77 3.11
C ILE A 240 2.03 6.26 4.29
N VAL A 241 0.76 6.58 4.04
CA VAL A 241 -0.17 7.00 5.09
C VAL A 241 -0.98 5.83 5.60
N ASP A 242 -1.22 5.80 6.90
CA ASP A 242 -2.14 4.86 7.53
C ASP A 242 -3.15 5.61 8.43
N ALA A 243 -4.29 4.98 8.68
CA ALA A 243 -5.31 5.50 9.59
C ALA A 243 -5.01 5.04 11.03
N HIS A 244 -4.22 5.80 11.77
CA HIS A 244 -3.87 5.51 13.17
C HIS A 244 -5.03 5.78 14.13
N VAL A 245 -4.96 5.20 15.33
CA VAL A 245 -6.02 5.24 16.38
C VAL A 245 -5.88 6.39 17.39
N LEU A 246 -4.88 7.25 17.20
CA LEU A 246 -4.51 8.43 17.99
C LEU A 246 -3.91 9.49 17.04
N PRO A 247 -3.79 10.77 17.44
CA PRO A 247 -3.10 11.79 16.63
C PRO A 247 -1.75 11.29 16.14
N ALA A 248 -1.56 11.28 14.83
CA ALA A 248 -0.38 10.64 14.25
C ALA A 248 0.08 11.29 12.96
N THR A 249 1.39 11.25 12.71
CA THR A 249 1.97 11.64 11.42
C THR A 249 3.17 10.78 11.06
N SER A 250 3.30 10.46 9.77
CA SER A 250 4.46 9.76 9.22
C SER A 250 5.40 10.75 8.54
N VAL A 251 6.72 10.50 8.62
CA VAL A 251 7.75 11.36 8.02
C VAL A 251 8.79 10.51 7.29
N GLY A 252 9.42 11.10 6.27
CA GLY A 252 10.56 10.49 5.57
C GLY A 252 11.80 10.36 6.47
N TYR A 253 12.77 9.56 6.05
CA TYR A 253 13.99 9.29 6.83
C TYR A 253 14.76 10.58 7.20
N ASN A 254 14.94 11.50 6.25
CA ASN A 254 15.69 12.73 6.50
C ASN A 254 14.99 13.62 7.55
N ASP A 255 13.67 13.69 7.53
CA ASP A 255 12.90 14.45 8.51
C ASP A 255 12.83 13.74 9.86
N ALA A 256 12.83 12.40 9.87
CA ALA A 256 13.00 11.63 11.11
C ALA A 256 14.33 11.98 11.80
N LEU A 257 15.43 12.06 11.04
CA LEU A 257 16.73 12.47 11.59
C LEU A 257 16.70 13.90 12.16
N LYS A 258 16.03 14.85 11.50
CA LYS A 258 15.86 16.21 12.04
C LYS A 258 15.11 16.21 13.37
N ILE A 259 14.05 15.42 13.48
CA ILE A 259 13.28 15.28 14.73
C ILE A 259 14.16 14.66 15.82
N LEU A 260 14.91 13.60 15.52
CA LEU A 260 15.82 12.97 16.49
C LEU A 260 16.94 13.91 16.95
N ASN A 261 17.49 14.71 16.04
CA ASN A 261 18.48 15.73 16.39
C ASN A 261 17.87 16.83 17.26
N TYR A 262 16.64 17.26 16.97
CA TYR A 262 15.91 18.20 17.83
C TYR A 262 15.70 17.64 19.23
N ILE A 263 15.24 16.39 19.38
CA ILE A 263 15.04 15.73 20.67
C ILE A 263 16.32 15.75 21.52
N ARG A 264 17.49 15.55 20.88
CA ARG A 264 18.80 15.57 21.56
C ARG A 264 19.33 16.97 21.87
N SER A 265 18.82 18.00 21.19
CA SER A 265 19.31 19.38 21.32
C SER A 265 18.74 20.15 22.51
N THR A 266 17.69 19.65 23.15
CA THR A 266 17.03 20.31 24.29
C THR A 266 16.64 19.30 25.37
N LYS A 267 16.55 19.78 26.62
CA LYS A 267 16.09 18.96 27.76
C LYS A 267 14.56 18.84 27.83
N ASP A 268 13.84 19.74 27.17
CA ASP A 268 12.38 19.75 27.12
C ASP A 268 11.87 19.81 25.66
N PRO A 269 12.06 18.72 24.89
CA PRO A 269 11.57 18.64 23.52
C PRO A 269 10.04 18.61 23.52
N MET A 270 9.43 19.49 22.73
CA MET A 270 7.99 19.64 22.61
C MET A 270 7.58 19.52 21.15
N ALA A 271 6.36 19.02 20.87
CA ALA A 271 5.81 19.04 19.53
C ALA A 271 4.29 19.09 19.50
N ARG A 272 3.73 19.49 18.36
CA ARG A 272 2.29 19.49 18.09
C ARG A 272 2.02 18.92 16.71
N ILE A 273 1.14 17.92 16.64
CA ILE A 273 0.62 17.36 15.39
C ILE A 273 -0.59 18.20 14.97
N GLY A 274 -0.50 18.85 13.81
CA GLY A 274 -1.57 19.67 13.25
C GLY A 274 -2.65 18.86 12.55
N LEU A 275 -3.71 19.55 12.12
CA LEU A 275 -4.78 18.94 11.34
C LEU A 275 -4.28 18.57 9.94
N ALA A 276 -4.51 17.33 9.54
CA ALA A 276 -4.15 16.88 8.22
C ALA A 276 -5.16 17.31 7.16
N ARG A 277 -4.72 17.48 5.92
CA ARG A 277 -5.57 17.82 4.77
C ARG A 277 -5.12 17.13 3.48
N THR A 278 -6.04 16.90 2.57
CA THR A 278 -5.71 16.46 1.21
C THR A 278 -5.16 17.63 0.40
N VAL A 279 -4.01 17.41 -0.24
CA VAL A 279 -3.35 18.37 -1.13
C VAL A 279 -3.21 17.70 -2.49
N ILE A 280 -3.61 18.40 -3.55
CA ILE A 280 -3.45 17.98 -4.95
C ILE A 280 -2.30 18.75 -5.61
N HIS A 281 -1.81 18.28 -6.76
CA HIS A 281 -0.65 18.81 -7.47
C HIS A 281 0.65 18.80 -6.63
N TYR A 282 0.77 17.82 -5.73
CA TYR A 282 1.97 17.57 -4.95
C TYR A 282 3.11 17.09 -5.85
N ARG A 283 4.30 17.64 -5.64
CA ARG A 283 5.51 17.33 -6.44
C ARG A 283 6.65 16.86 -5.53
N PRO A 284 7.54 15.98 -6.01
CA PRO A 284 7.49 15.31 -7.33
C PRO A 284 6.42 14.21 -7.42
N ALA A 285 5.85 14.01 -8.61
CA ALA A 285 4.93 12.91 -8.93
C ALA A 285 4.92 12.64 -10.46
N PRO A 286 4.86 11.36 -10.89
CA PRO A 286 4.93 10.16 -10.06
C PRO A 286 6.35 9.89 -9.56
N VAL A 287 6.47 9.21 -8.42
CA VAL A 287 7.73 8.69 -7.88
C VAL A 287 7.55 7.21 -7.61
N MET A 288 8.56 6.39 -7.95
CA MET A 288 8.51 4.97 -7.65
C MET A 288 8.43 4.76 -6.13
N ALA A 289 7.50 3.91 -5.70
CA ALA A 289 7.38 3.57 -4.29
C ALA A 289 8.64 2.86 -3.81
N SER A 290 9.09 3.17 -2.60
CA SER A 290 10.25 2.52 -1.98
C SER A 290 10.06 1.01 -1.83
N PHE A 291 8.84 0.59 -1.50
CA PHE A 291 8.48 -0.81 -1.30
C PHE A 291 8.30 -1.59 -2.60
N THR A 292 8.15 -0.93 -3.76
CA THR A 292 7.88 -1.68 -5.00
C THR A 292 9.04 -2.63 -5.28
N SER A 293 8.73 -3.92 -5.38
CA SER A 293 9.74 -4.92 -5.68
C SER A 293 10.42 -4.65 -7.02
N ARG A 294 11.70 -5.02 -7.11
CA ARG A 294 12.59 -4.67 -8.23
C ARG A 294 13.10 -5.92 -8.95
N GLY A 295 13.41 -5.74 -10.23
CA GLY A 295 14.22 -6.69 -10.97
C GLY A 295 15.68 -6.70 -10.50
N PRO A 296 16.55 -7.48 -11.17
CA PRO A 296 16.25 -8.28 -12.36
C PRO A 296 15.31 -9.45 -12.09
N ASN A 297 14.78 -10.04 -13.17
CA ASN A 297 14.03 -11.27 -13.11
C ASN A 297 14.94 -12.41 -12.63
N VAL A 298 14.60 -13.03 -11.50
CA VAL A 298 15.43 -14.06 -10.86
C VAL A 298 15.42 -15.39 -11.59
N ILE A 299 14.39 -15.67 -12.40
CA ILE A 299 14.25 -16.92 -13.15
C ILE A 299 14.85 -16.80 -14.55
N HIS A 300 14.55 -15.69 -15.24
CA HIS A 300 15.08 -15.40 -16.58
C HIS A 300 15.65 -13.98 -16.63
N PRO A 301 16.92 -13.77 -16.23
CA PRO A 301 17.52 -12.43 -16.12
C PRO A 301 17.55 -11.63 -17.43
N SER A 302 17.48 -12.29 -18.58
CA SER A 302 17.40 -11.65 -19.91
C SER A 302 16.06 -10.98 -20.18
N ILE A 303 15.01 -11.29 -19.41
CA ILE A 303 13.67 -10.73 -19.56
C ILE A 303 13.43 -9.71 -18.45
N LEU A 304 13.47 -8.43 -18.81
CA LEU A 304 13.32 -7.33 -17.85
C LEU A 304 11.94 -7.36 -17.16
N LYS A 305 11.97 -7.11 -15.85
CA LYS A 305 10.78 -6.96 -14.98
C LYS A 305 11.05 -5.91 -13.89
N PRO A 306 10.03 -5.21 -13.37
CA PRO A 306 8.63 -5.22 -13.80
C PRO A 306 8.44 -4.62 -15.20
N ASP A 307 7.31 -4.88 -15.84
CA ASP A 307 7.03 -4.40 -17.20
C ASP A 307 6.66 -2.91 -17.23
N VAL A 308 5.83 -2.49 -16.27
CA VAL A 308 5.23 -1.15 -16.19
C VAL A 308 5.04 -0.73 -14.74
N THR A 309 4.83 0.57 -14.51
CA THR A 309 4.38 1.11 -13.21
C THR A 309 3.04 1.83 -13.33
N ALA A 310 2.26 1.79 -12.26
CA ALA A 310 0.96 2.46 -12.17
C ALA A 310 0.73 3.02 -10.75
N PRO A 311 -0.30 3.88 -10.55
CA PRO A 311 -0.68 4.40 -9.25
C PRO A 311 -0.93 3.29 -8.21
N GLY A 312 -0.05 3.21 -7.21
CA GLY A 312 -0.11 2.19 -6.15
C GLY A 312 0.11 2.74 -4.75
N VAL A 313 0.31 4.05 -4.59
CA VAL A 313 0.56 4.68 -3.29
C VAL A 313 -0.61 5.58 -2.90
N ASN A 314 -1.14 5.32 -1.70
CA ASN A 314 -2.21 6.06 -1.05
C ASN A 314 -3.46 6.17 -1.93
N ILE A 315 -3.91 5.03 -2.44
CA ILE A 315 -5.07 4.88 -3.34
C ILE A 315 -6.34 4.68 -2.51
N LEU A 316 -7.36 5.51 -2.79
CA LEU A 316 -8.69 5.39 -2.20
C LEU A 316 -9.51 4.36 -2.99
N ALA A 317 -10.03 3.34 -2.32
CA ALA A 317 -10.91 2.35 -2.94
C ALA A 317 -12.01 1.90 -1.95
N ALA A 318 -13.02 1.21 -2.48
CA ALA A 318 -14.09 0.63 -1.65
C ALA A 318 -13.51 -0.30 -0.59
N TRP A 319 -14.14 -0.32 0.58
CA TRP A 319 -13.70 -1.09 1.73
C TRP A 319 -14.88 -1.80 2.38
N SER A 320 -14.64 -3.03 2.84
CA SER A 320 -15.66 -3.79 3.54
C SER A 320 -15.94 -3.16 4.90
N GLY A 321 -17.22 -2.90 5.19
CA GLY A 321 -17.67 -2.49 6.53
C GLY A 321 -17.50 -3.56 7.61
N ALA A 322 -17.00 -4.76 7.27
CA ALA A 322 -16.73 -5.84 8.21
C ALA A 322 -15.31 -5.80 8.83
N THR A 323 -14.45 -4.87 8.39
CA THR A 323 -13.09 -4.76 8.90
C THR A 323 -12.68 -3.29 9.03
N ALA A 324 -12.04 -2.95 10.14
CA ALA A 324 -11.53 -1.60 10.36
C ALA A 324 -10.43 -1.20 9.37
N PRO A 325 -10.22 0.10 9.12
CA PRO A 325 -9.22 0.55 8.16
C PRO A 325 -7.78 0.13 8.51
N SER A 326 -7.49 -0.07 9.80
CA SER A 326 -6.18 -0.58 10.28
C SER A 326 -6.06 -2.10 10.23
N LYS A 327 -7.18 -2.82 10.09
CA LYS A 327 -7.32 -4.28 10.25
C LYS A 327 -6.94 -4.87 11.63
N LEU A 328 -6.62 -4.02 12.61
CA LEU A 328 -6.34 -4.47 13.98
C LEU A 328 -7.63 -4.81 14.71
N TYR A 329 -7.59 -5.81 15.59
CA TYR A 329 -8.77 -6.26 16.32
C TYR A 329 -9.38 -5.17 17.22
N GLU A 330 -8.55 -4.36 17.88
CA GLU A 330 -8.98 -3.31 18.80
C GLU A 330 -9.55 -2.08 18.09
N ASP A 331 -9.26 -1.91 16.79
CA ASP A 331 -9.83 -0.82 16.01
C ASP A 331 -11.25 -1.18 15.59
N LYS A 332 -12.23 -0.46 16.14
CA LYS A 332 -13.66 -0.67 15.85
C LYS A 332 -14.23 0.32 14.84
N ARG A 333 -13.38 1.19 14.25
CA ARG A 333 -13.84 2.19 13.27
C ARG A 333 -14.28 1.52 11.98
N LEU A 334 -15.36 2.00 11.39
CA LEU A 334 -15.90 1.51 10.12
C LEU A 334 -15.80 2.59 9.05
N VAL A 335 -15.43 2.19 7.83
CA VAL A 335 -15.35 3.07 6.66
C VAL A 335 -15.89 2.34 5.43
N LYS A 336 -16.49 3.08 4.50
CA LYS A 336 -16.91 2.55 3.19
C LYS A 336 -15.80 2.61 2.14
N TYR A 337 -14.83 3.49 2.36
CA TYR A 337 -13.64 3.64 1.53
C TYR A 337 -12.43 3.74 2.42
N ASN A 338 -11.33 3.13 1.98
CA ASN A 338 -10.06 3.18 2.71
C ASN A 338 -8.94 3.60 1.76
N ILE A 339 -7.87 4.11 2.34
CA ILE A 339 -6.65 4.48 1.62
C ILE A 339 -5.57 3.48 1.99
N ILE A 340 -5.07 2.77 0.98
CA ILE A 340 -3.99 1.80 1.14
C ILE A 340 -2.96 1.92 0.02
N SER A 341 -1.80 1.30 0.23
CA SER A 341 -0.67 1.31 -0.69
C SER A 341 -0.18 -0.10 -0.94
N GLY A 342 0.27 -0.35 -2.17
CA GLY A 342 0.84 -1.63 -2.59
C GLY A 342 0.88 -1.74 -4.11
N THR A 343 1.72 -2.63 -4.63
CA THR A 343 1.63 -3.08 -6.03
C THR A 343 0.29 -3.75 -6.32
N SER A 344 -0.38 -4.29 -5.28
CA SER A 344 -1.77 -4.73 -5.32
C SER A 344 -2.78 -3.63 -5.69
N MET A 345 -2.47 -2.35 -5.48
CA MET A 345 -3.31 -1.23 -5.90
C MET A 345 -2.95 -0.79 -7.32
N ALA A 346 -1.70 -0.96 -7.75
CA ALA A 346 -1.24 -0.63 -9.09
C ALA A 346 -1.73 -1.65 -10.14
N CYS A 347 -1.70 -2.94 -9.82
CA CYS A 347 -2.16 -4.05 -10.67
C CYS A 347 -3.56 -3.80 -11.30
N PRO A 348 -4.64 -3.52 -10.53
CA PRO A 348 -5.96 -3.30 -11.09
C PRO A 348 -6.07 -2.06 -11.98
N HIS A 349 -5.19 -1.05 -11.83
CA HIS A 349 -5.15 0.09 -12.76
C HIS A 349 -4.67 -0.34 -14.16
N VAL A 350 -3.70 -1.25 -14.24
CA VAL A 350 -3.21 -1.78 -15.53
C VAL A 350 -4.21 -2.76 -16.12
N ALA A 351 -4.82 -3.62 -15.31
CA ALA A 351 -5.90 -4.50 -15.75
C ALA A 351 -7.08 -3.71 -16.34
N ALA A 352 -7.43 -2.56 -15.74
CA ALA A 352 -8.47 -1.69 -16.27
C ALA A 352 -8.11 -1.11 -17.65
N ALA A 353 -6.89 -0.65 -17.88
CA ALA A 353 -6.49 -0.22 -19.24
C ALA A 353 -6.43 -1.38 -20.23
N ALA A 354 -5.97 -2.56 -19.80
CA ALA A 354 -6.02 -3.75 -20.66
C ALA A 354 -7.46 -4.07 -21.08
N ALA A 355 -8.43 -3.95 -20.17
CA ALA A 355 -9.85 -4.16 -20.47
C ALA A 355 -10.39 -3.11 -21.45
N LEU A 356 -10.03 -1.83 -21.29
CA LEU A 356 -10.39 -0.77 -22.24
C LEU A 356 -9.77 -0.99 -23.62
N LEU A 357 -8.49 -1.38 -23.68
CA LEU A 357 -7.81 -1.69 -24.95
C LEU A 357 -8.46 -2.90 -25.63
N ARG A 358 -8.81 -3.96 -24.89
CA ARG A 358 -9.54 -5.10 -25.43
C ARG A 358 -10.92 -4.72 -25.96
N ALA A 359 -11.62 -3.77 -25.31
CA ALA A 359 -12.91 -3.29 -25.79
C ALA A 359 -12.80 -2.48 -27.10
N ILE A 360 -11.72 -1.70 -27.26
CA ILE A 360 -11.47 -0.88 -28.47
C ILE A 360 -10.85 -1.73 -29.60
N HIS A 361 -10.07 -2.74 -29.24
CA HIS A 361 -9.37 -3.64 -30.15
C HIS A 361 -9.66 -5.12 -29.81
N PRO A 362 -10.86 -5.65 -30.13
CA PRO A 362 -11.27 -6.99 -29.73
C PRO A 362 -10.39 -8.13 -30.27
N GLU A 363 -9.82 -7.93 -31.46
CA GLU A 363 -8.97 -8.91 -32.16
C GLU A 363 -7.50 -8.88 -31.70
N TRP A 364 -7.11 -7.94 -30.85
CA TRP A 364 -5.73 -7.88 -30.37
C TRP A 364 -5.41 -9.08 -29.48
N SER A 365 -4.22 -9.65 -29.72
CA SER A 365 -3.67 -10.64 -28.82
C SER A 365 -3.35 -10.01 -27.45
N SER A 366 -3.34 -10.82 -26.39
CA SER A 366 -2.94 -10.37 -25.06
C SER A 366 -1.50 -9.83 -25.05
N ALA A 367 -0.63 -10.38 -25.88
CA ALA A 367 0.72 -9.87 -26.13
C ALA A 367 0.71 -8.50 -26.82
N ALA A 368 -0.18 -8.26 -27.79
CA ALA A 368 -0.32 -6.95 -28.44
C ALA A 368 -0.83 -5.88 -27.45
N ILE A 369 -1.83 -6.22 -26.61
CA ILE A 369 -2.31 -5.32 -25.54
C ILE A 369 -1.18 -4.99 -24.56
N ARG A 370 -0.41 -5.99 -24.12
CA ARG A 370 0.76 -5.76 -23.28
C ARG A 370 1.81 -4.88 -23.96
N SER A 371 2.11 -5.13 -25.23
CA SER A 371 3.06 -4.34 -26.00
C SER A 371 2.63 -2.89 -26.11
N ALA A 372 1.35 -2.63 -26.42
CA ALA A 372 0.80 -1.28 -26.48
C ALA A 372 0.91 -0.57 -25.14
N LEU A 373 0.59 -1.26 -24.04
CA LEU A 373 0.77 -0.75 -22.69
C LEU A 373 2.26 -0.38 -22.44
N MET A 374 3.19 -1.30 -22.64
CA MET A 374 4.61 -1.07 -22.36
C MET A 374 5.21 0.05 -23.24
N THR A 375 4.94 0.04 -24.53
CA THR A 375 5.60 0.94 -25.49
C THR A 375 5.04 2.37 -25.47
N THR A 376 3.86 2.58 -24.89
CA THR A 376 3.20 3.91 -24.82
C THR A 376 3.23 4.57 -23.44
N GLY A 377 3.64 3.86 -22.38
CA GLY A 377 3.73 4.50 -21.07
C GLY A 377 4.89 5.51 -21.00
N LYS A 378 4.72 6.53 -20.16
CA LYS A 378 5.62 7.68 -20.12
C LYS A 378 6.88 7.33 -19.32
N SER A 379 8.05 7.45 -19.95
CA SER A 379 9.33 7.43 -19.22
C SER A 379 9.55 8.78 -18.53
N ARG A 380 9.84 8.77 -17.22
CA ARG A 380 10.38 9.96 -16.52
C ARG A 380 11.64 9.56 -15.76
N SER A 381 12.74 10.22 -16.11
CA SER A 381 14.07 10.31 -15.47
C SER A 381 14.77 9.06 -14.89
N SER A 382 14.16 7.87 -14.89
CA SER A 382 14.78 6.64 -14.38
C SER A 382 14.43 5.39 -15.20
N GLY A 383 13.98 5.54 -16.45
CA GLY A 383 13.87 4.43 -17.41
C GLY A 383 12.70 3.46 -17.18
N ILE A 384 11.73 3.80 -16.32
CA ILE A 384 10.53 2.97 -16.08
C ILE A 384 9.29 3.65 -16.68
N ILE A 385 8.51 2.85 -17.40
CA ILE A 385 7.28 3.19 -18.12
C ILE A 385 6.13 3.40 -17.11
N ALA A 386 5.64 4.63 -16.95
CA ALA A 386 4.54 4.97 -16.05
C ALA A 386 3.24 5.33 -16.80
N PHE A 387 2.12 4.77 -16.36
CA PHE A 387 0.79 5.25 -16.78
C PHE A 387 0.31 6.37 -15.86
N GLN A 388 0.00 7.52 -16.44
CA GLN A 388 -0.84 8.53 -15.82
C GLN A 388 -2.19 8.49 -16.52
N TYR A 389 -3.26 8.25 -15.76
CA TYR A 389 -4.64 8.47 -16.21
C TYR A 389 -5.06 9.89 -15.86
#